data_AF-A0A8E2HB53-F1
#
_entry.id   AF-A0A8E2HB53-F1
#
_cell.length_a   1.000
_cell.length_b   1.000
_cell.length_c   1.000
_cell.angle_alpha   90.00
_cell.angle_beta   90.00
_cell.angle_gamma   90.00
#
_symmetry.space_group_name_H-M   'P 1'
#
loop_
_entity.id
_entity.type
_entity.pdbx_description
1 polymer ?
#
loop_
_entity_poly.entity_id
_entity_poly.type
_entity_poly.pdbx_seq_one_letter_code
_entity_poly.pdbx_strand_id
1 'polypeptide(L)'
;MKTFAKIIALAALAGISQAALAAPAAKPAAAAPAATASAGVNGVAVANLDAVVANSLAFKKAQADREVTYKAQLDAAKAKEAALNAQIKPIVDKFQKDRAAPGANVNALAAAAQQQVQQIQEQGKAEIEKIVEPVRLSDAYVLEQIMDKRAAAVQTAMSKAGVTLLLNPEAILAATNAYNLNQQILTELNTALPTVQIVPPAGWQPREAREAAAQQQQQAPANESR
;
A
#
# COMPACT_ATOMS: atom_id res chain seq x y z
N MET A 1 42.58 0.14 32.57
CA MET A 1 41.42 -0.64 33.08
C MET A 1 40.87 -1.42 31.89
N LYS A 2 41.20 -2.72 31.75
CA LYS A 2 40.34 -3.87 32.15
C LYS A 2 38.96 -3.79 31.48
N THR A 3 38.44 -4.72 30.66
CA THR A 3 38.80 -6.10 30.30
C THR A 3 37.77 -6.52 29.23
N PHE A 4 38.18 -6.99 28.05
CA PHE A 4 37.31 -7.78 27.16
C PHE A 4 38.05 -9.05 26.78
N ALA A 5 37.61 -10.16 27.34
CA ALA A 5 38.12 -11.49 27.04
C ALA A 5 36.96 -12.42 26.74
N LYS A 6 37.07 -13.10 25.58
CA LYS A 6 36.75 -14.54 25.36
C LYS A 6 35.24 -14.90 25.42
N ILE A 7 34.67 -15.73 24.54
CA ILE A 7 35.12 -16.95 23.87
C ILE A 7 34.31 -17.13 22.56
N ILE A 8 35.02 -17.48 21.48
CA ILE A 8 34.51 -18.18 20.31
C ILE A 8 34.62 -19.68 20.61
N ALA A 9 33.54 -20.43 20.42
CA ALA A 9 33.59 -21.89 20.41
C ALA A 9 32.80 -22.42 19.20
N LEU A 10 33.57 -22.76 18.17
CA LEU A 10 33.24 -23.64 17.04
C LEU A 10 33.40 -25.10 17.51
N ALA A 11 32.42 -25.97 17.23
CA ALA A 11 32.52 -27.43 17.02
C ALA A 11 31.07 -27.99 17.00
N ALA A 12 30.64 -28.93 16.16
CA ALA A 12 31.33 -29.81 15.23
C ALA A 12 30.37 -30.26 14.10
N LEU A 13 30.92 -30.39 12.90
CA LEU A 13 30.41 -31.20 11.80
C LEU A 13 30.92 -32.63 11.96
N ALA A 14 30.03 -33.62 11.82
CA ALA A 14 30.34 -35.00 11.47
C ALA A 14 29.19 -35.47 10.55
N GLY A 15 29.45 -35.65 9.25
CA GLY A 15 29.50 -36.98 8.59
C GLY A 15 28.08 -37.53 8.39
N ILE A 16 27.59 -37.87 7.18
CA ILE A 16 28.09 -38.90 6.27
C ILE A 16 27.66 -38.57 4.83
N SER A 17 28.53 -38.92 3.89
CA SER A 17 28.49 -38.71 2.44
C SER A 17 27.57 -39.67 1.65
N GLN A 18 27.42 -39.33 0.35
CA GLN A 18 27.08 -40.17 -0.82
C GLN A 18 25.59 -40.44 -1.07
N ALA A 19 25.08 -40.60 -2.29
CA ALA A 19 25.41 -40.26 -3.68
C ALA A 19 24.32 -40.99 -4.48
N ALA A 20 23.76 -40.35 -5.51
CA ALA A 20 23.03 -40.94 -6.64
C ALA A 20 21.84 -41.89 -6.34
N LEU A 21 20.67 -41.57 -6.89
CA LEU A 21 20.07 -42.37 -7.95
C LEU A 21 18.96 -41.56 -8.63
N ALA A 22 19.09 -41.41 -9.95
CA ALA A 22 18.03 -40.97 -10.83
C ALA A 22 17.00 -42.10 -11.01
N ALA A 23 15.70 -41.77 -10.95
CA ALA A 23 14.58 -42.33 -11.72
C ALA A 23 13.23 -41.95 -11.05
N PRO A 24 12.09 -42.06 -11.75
CA PRO A 24 11.67 -41.36 -12.95
C PRO A 24 10.51 -40.39 -12.66
N ALA A 25 10.09 -39.63 -13.68
CA ALA A 25 8.96 -38.70 -13.63
C ALA A 25 7.68 -39.32 -13.05
N ALA A 26 7.32 -38.92 -11.82
CA ALA A 26 5.99 -39.13 -11.28
C ALA A 26 5.09 -37.97 -11.77
N LYS A 27 4.02 -38.33 -12.48
CA LYS A 27 2.91 -37.44 -12.86
C LYS A 27 2.45 -36.61 -11.65
N PRO A 28 1.95 -35.38 -11.83
CA PRO A 28 1.39 -34.62 -10.72
C PRO A 28 0.20 -35.39 -10.17
N ALA A 29 0.37 -35.98 -8.98
CA ALA A 29 -0.75 -36.42 -8.18
C ALA A 29 -1.56 -35.15 -7.87
N ALA A 30 -2.84 -35.15 -8.27
CA ALA A 30 -3.78 -34.14 -7.84
C ALA A 30 -3.70 -34.05 -6.31
N ALA A 31 -3.20 -32.93 -5.81
CA ALA A 31 -3.23 -32.63 -4.39
C ALA A 31 -4.71 -32.56 -4.01
N ALA A 32 -5.21 -33.60 -3.36
CA ALA A 32 -6.46 -33.52 -2.62
C ALA A 32 -6.32 -32.36 -1.63
N PRO A 33 -7.36 -31.51 -1.46
CA PRO A 33 -7.28 -30.41 -0.52
C PRO A 33 -7.01 -30.99 0.86
N ALA A 34 -5.88 -30.60 1.46
CA ALA A 34 -5.62 -30.86 2.85
C ALA A 34 -6.75 -30.19 3.64
N ALA A 35 -7.68 -30.99 4.17
CA ALA A 35 -8.62 -30.53 5.17
C ALA A 35 -7.79 -30.03 6.36
N THR A 36 -7.78 -28.72 6.56
CA THR A 36 -7.15 -28.09 7.72
C THR A 36 -7.85 -28.61 8.97
N ALA A 37 -7.14 -29.39 9.77
CA ALA A 37 -7.59 -29.83 11.07
C ALA A 37 -7.87 -28.60 11.96
N SER A 38 -9.13 -28.42 12.35
CA SER A 38 -9.56 -27.44 13.34
C SER A 38 -9.16 -27.94 14.73
N ALA A 39 -7.96 -27.59 15.17
CA ALA A 39 -7.53 -27.74 16.55
C ALA A 39 -7.09 -26.37 17.07
N GLY A 40 -8.08 -25.57 17.40
CA GLY A 40 -8.02 -24.24 17.99
C GLY A 40 -9.46 -23.86 18.32
N VAL A 41 -9.70 -23.20 19.45
CA VAL A 41 -11.04 -22.89 19.97
C VAL A 41 -12.02 -22.57 18.84
N ASN A 42 -13.04 -23.43 18.67
CA ASN A 42 -13.98 -23.38 17.56
C ASN A 42 -14.53 -21.95 17.41
N GLY A 43 -14.24 -21.30 16.30
CA GLY A 43 -14.85 -20.01 15.95
C GLY A 43 -13.91 -18.80 15.89
N VAL A 44 -12.63 -18.89 16.28
CA VAL A 44 -11.73 -17.72 16.19
C VAL A 44 -10.76 -17.86 15.02
N ALA A 45 -10.58 -16.78 14.26
CA ALA A 45 -9.55 -16.69 13.22
C ALA A 45 -8.90 -15.30 13.20
N VAL A 46 -7.79 -15.21 12.47
CA VAL A 46 -6.98 -14.01 12.30
C VAL A 46 -6.89 -13.72 10.80
N ALA A 47 -7.11 -12.48 10.41
CA ALA A 47 -6.86 -12.05 9.04
C ALA A 47 -6.31 -10.63 8.96
N ASN A 48 -5.35 -10.44 8.07
CA ASN A 48 -4.90 -9.13 7.63
C ASN A 48 -5.70 -8.73 6.38
N LEU A 49 -6.73 -7.91 6.58
CA LEU A 49 -7.61 -7.51 5.49
C LEU A 49 -6.90 -6.64 4.45
N ASP A 50 -5.94 -5.83 4.85
CA ASP A 50 -5.15 -5.01 3.91
C ASP A 50 -4.24 -5.87 3.03
N ALA A 51 -3.61 -6.88 3.62
CA ALA A 51 -2.83 -7.86 2.86
C ALA A 51 -3.70 -8.66 1.89
N VAL A 52 -4.94 -9.01 2.29
CA VAL A 52 -5.90 -9.68 1.39
C VAL A 52 -6.29 -8.77 0.22
N VAL A 53 -6.57 -7.49 0.47
CA VAL A 53 -6.88 -6.51 -0.58
C VAL A 53 -5.69 -6.36 -1.53
N ALA A 54 -4.49 -6.13 -1.00
CA ALA A 54 -3.27 -5.96 -1.79
C ALA A 54 -2.92 -7.21 -2.61
N ASN A 55 -3.28 -8.41 -2.12
CA ASN A 55 -3.03 -9.67 -2.83
C ASN A 55 -4.13 -10.09 -3.79
N SER A 56 -5.29 -9.42 -3.79
CA SER A 56 -6.42 -9.73 -4.65
C SER A 56 -6.07 -9.58 -6.14
N LEU A 57 -6.70 -10.41 -6.98
CA LEU A 57 -6.56 -10.37 -8.42
C LEU A 57 -7.02 -9.01 -8.97
N ALA A 58 -8.16 -8.51 -8.47
CA ALA A 58 -8.67 -7.19 -8.80
C ALA A 58 -7.65 -6.08 -8.55
N PHE A 59 -7.03 -6.04 -7.36
CA PHE A 59 -6.06 -4.99 -7.03
C PHE A 59 -4.78 -5.10 -7.88
N LYS A 60 -4.23 -6.30 -8.05
CA LYS A 60 -3.03 -6.54 -8.87
C LYS A 60 -3.28 -6.17 -10.33
N LYS A 61 -4.43 -6.57 -10.88
CA LYS A 61 -4.82 -6.21 -12.24
C LYS A 61 -5.04 -4.71 -12.39
N ALA A 62 -5.71 -4.07 -11.42
CA ALA A 62 -5.92 -2.63 -11.43
C ALA A 62 -4.60 -1.86 -11.46
N GLN A 63 -3.59 -2.28 -10.68
CA GLN A 63 -2.28 -1.64 -10.70
C GLN A 63 -1.62 -1.75 -12.08
N ALA A 64 -1.62 -2.94 -12.68
CA ALA A 64 -1.06 -3.14 -14.02
C ALA A 64 -1.81 -2.31 -15.09
N ASP A 65 -3.14 -2.32 -15.05
CA ASP A 65 -3.96 -1.57 -15.99
C ASP A 65 -3.81 -0.05 -15.79
N ARG A 66 -3.58 0.41 -14.55
CA ARG A 66 -3.34 1.82 -14.22
C ARG A 66 -2.00 2.32 -14.74
N GLU A 67 -0.94 1.52 -14.64
CA GLU A 67 0.36 1.85 -15.21
C GLU A 67 0.26 2.12 -16.72
N VAL A 68 -0.57 1.33 -17.42
CA VAL A 68 -0.81 1.50 -18.86
C VAL A 68 -1.74 2.68 -19.14
N THR A 69 -2.86 2.77 -18.44
CA THR A 69 -3.94 3.75 -18.73
C THR A 69 -3.54 5.17 -18.36
N TYR A 70 -2.78 5.33 -17.27
CA TYR A 70 -2.31 6.63 -16.78
C TYR A 70 -0.82 6.85 -17.01
N LYS A 71 -0.22 6.09 -17.94
CA LYS A 71 1.19 6.22 -18.28
C LYS A 71 1.59 7.66 -18.57
N ALA A 72 0.80 8.38 -19.36
CA ALA A 72 1.07 9.75 -19.73
C ALA A 72 1.12 10.69 -18.52
N GLN A 73 0.21 10.52 -17.56
CA GLN A 73 0.16 11.29 -16.33
C GLN A 73 1.34 10.96 -15.42
N LEU A 74 1.68 9.68 -15.26
CA LEU A 74 2.83 9.25 -14.46
C LEU A 74 4.16 9.74 -15.05
N ASP A 75 4.32 9.66 -16.38
CA ASP A 75 5.49 10.18 -17.08
C ASP A 75 5.57 11.72 -16.98
N ALA A 76 4.43 12.42 -17.08
CA ALA A 76 4.37 13.87 -16.91
C ALA A 76 4.72 14.31 -15.47
N ALA A 77 4.24 13.58 -14.46
CA ALA A 77 4.57 13.83 -13.06
C ALA A 77 6.08 13.65 -12.82
N LYS A 78 6.66 12.55 -13.31
CA LYS A 78 8.10 12.29 -13.22
C LYS A 78 8.94 13.35 -13.94
N ALA A 79 8.49 13.79 -15.11
CA ALA A 79 9.14 14.90 -15.84
C ALA A 79 9.08 16.20 -15.04
N LYS A 80 7.96 16.49 -14.38
CA LYS A 80 7.81 17.67 -13.52
C LYS A 80 8.70 17.60 -12.29
N GLU A 81 8.81 16.46 -11.63
CA GLU A 81 9.75 16.25 -10.52
C GLU A 81 11.20 16.51 -10.95
N ALA A 82 11.61 15.98 -12.10
CA ALA A 82 12.95 16.22 -12.64
C ALA A 82 13.17 17.71 -12.95
N ALA A 83 12.17 18.38 -13.53
CA ALA A 83 12.23 19.82 -13.82
C ALA A 83 12.31 20.68 -12.55
N LEU A 84 11.60 20.31 -11.48
CA LEU A 84 11.67 20.99 -10.19
C LEU A 84 13.06 20.85 -9.57
N ASN A 85 13.62 19.63 -9.58
CA ASN A 85 14.99 19.40 -9.09
C ASN A 85 16.01 20.21 -9.89
N ALA A 86 15.85 20.30 -11.22
CA ALA A 86 16.70 21.12 -12.07
C ALA A 86 16.58 22.64 -11.79
N GLN A 87 15.40 23.12 -11.36
CA GLN A 87 15.18 24.52 -10.96
C GLN A 87 15.73 24.84 -9.56
N ILE A 88 15.69 23.88 -8.63
CA ILE A 88 16.20 24.05 -7.26
C ILE A 88 17.73 24.08 -7.24
N LYS A 89 18.38 23.23 -8.03
CA LYS A 89 19.85 23.14 -8.08
C LYS A 89 20.58 24.49 -8.26
N PRO A 90 20.23 25.35 -9.25
CA PRO A 90 20.92 26.63 -9.44
C PRO A 90 20.70 27.60 -8.27
N ILE A 91 19.60 27.51 -7.52
CA ILE A 91 19.38 28.34 -6.33
C ILE A 91 20.38 27.97 -5.24
N VAL A 92 20.59 26.66 -5.04
CA VAL A 92 21.58 26.14 -4.09
C VAL A 92 23.01 26.47 -4.52
N ASP A 93 23.32 26.34 -5.81
CA ASP A 93 24.64 26.70 -6.36
C ASP A 93 24.90 28.21 -6.24
N LYS A 94 23.89 29.05 -6.52
CA LYS A 94 23.96 30.51 -6.34
C LYS A 94 24.17 30.89 -4.89
N PHE A 95 23.44 30.27 -3.96
CA PHE A 95 23.63 30.47 -2.52
C PHE A 95 25.07 30.13 -2.08
N GLN A 96 25.61 28.99 -2.53
CA GLN A 96 26.99 28.60 -2.19
C GLN A 96 28.01 29.59 -2.73
N LYS A 97 27.83 30.07 -3.96
CA LYS A 97 28.69 31.07 -4.60
C LYS A 97 28.64 32.41 -3.85
N ASP A 98 27.45 32.91 -3.56
CA ASP A 98 27.27 34.23 -2.94
C ASP A 98 27.72 34.24 -1.47
N ARG A 99 27.61 33.11 -0.77
CA ARG A 99 28.14 32.93 0.59
C ARG A 99 29.68 33.03 0.66
N ALA A 100 30.39 32.70 -0.43
CA ALA A 100 31.84 32.79 -0.48
C ALA A 100 32.36 34.23 -0.68
N ALA A 101 31.49 35.20 -0.93
CA ALA A 101 31.87 36.59 -1.11
C ALA A 101 32.25 37.27 0.23
N PRO A 102 33.30 38.12 0.25
CA PRO A 102 33.68 38.86 1.44
C PRO A 102 32.57 39.84 1.86
N GLY A 103 32.18 39.80 3.14
CA GLY A 103 31.11 40.65 3.70
C GLY A 103 29.68 40.14 3.44
N ALA A 104 29.49 38.92 2.92
CA ALA A 104 28.17 38.37 2.65
C ALA A 104 27.32 38.17 3.92
N ASN A 105 26.07 38.63 3.89
CA ASN A 105 25.10 38.36 4.96
C ASN A 105 24.49 36.96 4.79
N VAL A 106 25.21 35.93 5.23
CA VAL A 106 24.84 34.52 5.05
C VAL A 106 23.42 34.21 5.54
N ASN A 107 22.97 34.83 6.64
CA ASN A 107 21.62 34.62 7.18
C ASN A 107 20.53 35.14 6.23
N ALA A 108 20.70 36.35 5.68
CA ALA A 108 19.75 36.91 4.73
C ALA A 108 19.73 36.10 3.41
N LEU A 109 20.89 35.66 2.93
CA LEU A 109 20.98 34.82 1.73
C LEU A 109 20.37 33.43 1.92
N ALA A 110 20.57 32.82 3.10
CA ALA A 110 19.98 31.52 3.41
C ALA A 110 18.45 31.62 3.50
N ALA A 111 17.94 32.66 4.16
CA ALA A 111 16.50 32.92 4.24
C ALA A 111 15.88 33.12 2.86
N ALA A 112 16.52 33.90 1.98
CA ALA A 112 16.03 34.14 0.61
C ALA A 112 16.05 32.85 -0.24
N ALA A 113 17.13 32.08 -0.21
CA ALA A 113 17.23 30.81 -0.93
C ALA A 113 16.20 29.79 -0.44
N GLN A 114 16.00 29.70 0.88
CA GLN A 114 15.01 28.81 1.47
C GLN A 114 13.58 29.21 1.06
N GLN A 115 13.23 30.49 1.16
CA GLN A 115 11.92 31.00 0.72
C GLN A 115 11.65 30.65 -0.76
N GLN A 116 12.64 30.87 -1.64
CA GLN A 116 12.49 30.57 -3.06
C GLN A 116 12.35 29.07 -3.34
N VAL A 117 13.14 28.23 -2.65
CA VAL A 117 13.04 26.77 -2.79
C VAL A 117 11.70 26.26 -2.26
N GLN A 118 11.22 26.76 -1.13
CA GLN A 118 9.91 26.39 -0.58
C GLN A 118 8.80 26.73 -1.57
N GLN A 119 8.80 27.95 -2.12
CA GLN A 119 7.80 28.37 -3.10
C GLN A 119 7.78 27.47 -4.34
N ILE A 120 8.95 27.10 -4.88
CA ILE A 120 9.06 26.18 -6.03
C ILE A 120 8.56 24.78 -5.64
N GLN A 121 8.88 24.30 -4.45
CA GLN A 121 8.41 23.00 -3.98
C GLN A 121 6.90 22.97 -3.79
N GLU A 122 6.30 24.00 -3.19
CA GLU A 122 4.84 24.09 -2.97
C GLU A 122 4.08 24.13 -4.30
N GLN A 123 4.51 24.99 -5.23
CA GLN A 123 3.94 25.05 -6.57
C GLN A 123 4.13 23.73 -7.33
N GLY A 124 5.32 23.17 -7.24
CA GLY A 124 5.66 21.90 -7.86
C GLY A 124 4.81 20.74 -7.36
N LYS A 125 4.59 20.66 -6.05
CA LYS A 125 3.70 19.66 -5.43
C LYS A 125 2.28 19.81 -5.91
N ALA A 126 1.72 21.03 -5.90
CA ALA A 126 0.36 21.27 -6.38
C ALA A 126 0.18 20.89 -7.86
N GLU A 127 1.18 21.18 -8.70
CA GLU A 127 1.15 20.77 -10.11
C GLU A 127 1.23 19.25 -10.28
N ILE A 128 2.13 18.57 -9.55
CA ILE A 128 2.24 17.11 -9.57
C ILE A 128 0.94 16.47 -9.08
N GLU A 129 0.38 16.96 -7.97
CA GLU A 129 -0.89 16.51 -7.42
C GLU A 129 -2.01 16.61 -8.45
N LYS A 130 -2.07 17.71 -9.21
CA LYS A 130 -3.04 17.88 -10.29
C LYS A 130 -2.79 16.90 -11.46
N ILE A 131 -1.53 16.62 -11.79
CA ILE A 131 -1.19 15.65 -12.85
C ILE A 131 -1.62 14.23 -12.44
N VAL A 132 -1.37 13.84 -11.18
CA VAL A 132 -1.69 12.50 -10.66
C VAL A 132 -3.08 12.41 -10.03
N GLU A 133 -3.85 13.50 -9.99
CA GLU A 133 -5.24 13.52 -9.54
C GLU A 133 -6.10 12.39 -10.14
N PRO A 134 -6.11 12.16 -11.48
CA PRO A 134 -6.89 11.07 -12.05
C PRO A 134 -6.40 9.67 -11.60
N VAL A 135 -5.12 9.53 -11.28
CA VAL A 135 -4.53 8.29 -10.72
C VAL A 135 -5.06 8.08 -9.30
N ARG A 136 -5.07 9.13 -8.48
CA ARG A 136 -5.60 9.08 -7.11
C ARG A 136 -7.10 8.76 -7.08
N LEU A 137 -7.87 9.35 -7.99
CA LEU A 137 -9.30 9.04 -8.13
C LEU A 137 -9.51 7.59 -8.57
N SER A 138 -8.66 7.09 -9.47
CA SER A 138 -8.64 5.67 -9.85
C SER A 138 -8.34 4.75 -8.66
N ASP A 139 -7.38 5.11 -7.81
CA ASP A 139 -7.05 4.35 -6.59
C ASP A 139 -8.24 4.27 -5.64
N ALA A 140 -8.84 5.43 -5.34
CA ALA A 140 -10.01 5.50 -4.46
C ALA A 140 -11.18 4.67 -5.01
N TYR A 141 -11.44 4.73 -6.32
CA TYR A 141 -12.54 3.98 -6.94
C TYR A 141 -12.31 2.47 -6.97
N VAL A 142 -11.06 2.03 -7.24
CA VAL A 142 -10.71 0.61 -7.16
C VAL A 142 -10.82 0.11 -5.74
N LEU A 143 -10.35 0.89 -4.77
CA LEU A 143 -10.44 0.54 -3.37
C LEU A 143 -11.91 0.41 -2.95
N GLU A 144 -12.76 1.39 -3.29
CA GLU A 144 -14.20 1.36 -3.00
C GLU A 144 -14.86 0.07 -3.51
N GLN A 145 -14.63 -0.30 -4.79
CA GLN A 145 -15.15 -1.53 -5.37
C GLN A 145 -14.69 -2.79 -4.62
N ILE A 146 -13.42 -2.85 -4.21
CA ILE A 146 -12.88 -3.97 -3.45
C ILE A 146 -13.50 -4.02 -2.05
N MET A 147 -13.61 -2.86 -1.38
CA MET A 147 -14.18 -2.75 -0.04
C MET A 147 -15.64 -3.20 0.00
N ASP A 148 -16.43 -2.85 -1.01
CA ASP A 148 -17.83 -3.22 -1.12
C ASP A 148 -18.02 -4.76 -1.25
N LYS A 149 -17.07 -5.47 -1.87
CA LYS A 149 -17.11 -6.94 -1.99
C LYS A 149 -16.40 -7.66 -0.85
N ARG A 150 -15.43 -7.01 -0.20
CA ARG A 150 -14.63 -7.59 0.87
C ARG A 150 -15.48 -8.02 2.06
N ALA A 151 -16.45 -7.20 2.49
CA ALA A 151 -17.29 -7.55 3.63
C ALA A 151 -18.04 -8.88 3.40
N ALA A 152 -18.62 -9.06 2.20
CA ALA A 152 -19.30 -10.30 1.83
C ALA A 152 -18.33 -11.50 1.69
N ALA A 153 -17.13 -11.27 1.15
CA ALA A 153 -16.09 -12.29 1.06
C ALA A 153 -15.62 -12.77 2.45
N VAL A 154 -15.44 -11.83 3.39
CA VAL A 154 -15.12 -12.14 4.80
C VAL A 154 -16.22 -12.99 5.43
N GLN A 155 -17.48 -12.56 5.32
CA GLN A 155 -18.61 -13.29 5.90
C GLN A 155 -18.73 -14.71 5.32
N THR A 156 -18.51 -14.86 4.01
CA THR A 156 -18.58 -16.15 3.33
C THR A 156 -17.44 -17.07 3.77
N ALA A 157 -16.20 -16.55 3.84
CA ALA A 157 -15.05 -17.29 4.32
C ALA A 157 -15.21 -17.71 5.78
N MET A 158 -15.70 -16.82 6.64
CA MET A 158 -16.00 -17.12 8.04
C MET A 158 -17.06 -18.22 8.17
N SER A 159 -18.16 -18.12 7.42
CA SER A 159 -19.24 -19.12 7.43
C SER A 159 -18.75 -20.49 6.96
N LYS A 160 -17.96 -20.55 5.88
CA LYS A 160 -17.38 -21.79 5.35
C LYS A 160 -16.35 -22.42 6.30
N ALA A 161 -15.62 -21.60 7.05
CA ALA A 161 -14.60 -22.05 8.00
C ALA A 161 -15.14 -22.26 9.43
N GLY A 162 -16.43 -22.00 9.68
CA GLY A 162 -17.01 -22.08 11.02
C GLY A 162 -16.46 -21.04 12.01
N VAL A 163 -16.00 -19.90 11.50
CA VAL A 163 -15.43 -18.79 12.29
C VAL A 163 -16.55 -17.82 12.67
N THR A 164 -16.63 -17.46 13.93
CA THR A 164 -17.57 -16.49 14.51
C THR A 164 -16.89 -15.20 14.96
N LEU A 165 -15.58 -15.22 15.17
CA LEU A 165 -14.77 -14.07 15.58
C LEU A 165 -13.53 -13.95 14.69
N LEU A 166 -13.41 -12.83 13.98
CA LEU A 166 -12.23 -12.49 13.19
C LEU A 166 -11.44 -11.39 13.90
N LEU A 167 -10.14 -11.64 14.10
CA LEU A 167 -9.22 -10.73 14.77
C LEU A 167 -8.23 -10.12 13.77
N ASN A 168 -7.90 -8.84 13.96
CA ASN A 168 -6.78 -8.21 13.28
C ASN A 168 -5.46 -8.72 13.92
N PRO A 169 -4.46 -9.16 13.13
CA PRO A 169 -3.16 -9.60 13.66
C PRO A 169 -2.45 -8.60 14.58
N GLU A 170 -2.68 -7.30 14.44
CA GLU A 170 -2.05 -6.29 15.32
C GLU A 170 -2.48 -6.39 16.79
N ALA A 171 -3.63 -7.03 17.06
CA ALA A 171 -4.13 -7.25 18.41
C ALA A 171 -3.62 -8.55 19.04
N ILE A 172 -2.72 -9.28 18.37
CA ILE A 172 -2.36 -10.66 18.73
C ILE A 172 -0.86 -10.79 18.98
N LEU A 173 -0.49 -11.31 20.15
CA LEU A 173 0.92 -11.54 20.50
C LEU A 173 1.53 -12.73 19.74
N ALA A 174 0.77 -13.81 19.58
CA ALA A 174 1.16 -14.98 18.79
C ALA A 174 -0.09 -15.76 18.36
N ALA A 175 -0.11 -16.22 17.11
CA ALA A 175 -1.08 -17.17 16.58
C ALA A 175 -0.38 -18.16 15.65
N THR A 176 -0.86 -19.39 15.63
CA THR A 176 -0.39 -20.38 14.64
C THR A 176 -1.04 -20.11 13.28
N ASN A 177 -0.44 -20.61 12.20
CA ASN A 177 -1.02 -20.48 10.86
C ASN A 177 -2.39 -21.16 10.72
N ALA A 178 -2.77 -22.05 11.64
CA ALA A 178 -4.09 -22.69 11.65
C ALA A 178 -5.23 -21.69 11.87
N TYR A 179 -4.96 -20.54 12.51
CA TYR A 179 -5.94 -19.48 12.70
C TYR A 179 -6.02 -18.50 11.52
N ASN A 180 -5.16 -18.63 10.50
CA ASN A 180 -5.09 -17.66 9.41
C ASN A 180 -6.23 -17.88 8.40
N LEU A 181 -7.06 -16.86 8.20
CA LEU A 181 -8.18 -16.88 7.24
C LEU A 181 -7.89 -16.12 5.93
N ASN A 182 -6.69 -15.55 5.77
CA ASN A 182 -6.34 -14.71 4.63
C ASN A 182 -6.58 -15.40 3.29
N GLN A 183 -6.17 -16.67 3.14
CA GLN A 183 -6.28 -17.39 1.86
C GLN A 183 -7.73 -17.68 1.49
N GLN A 184 -8.57 -18.00 2.48
CA GLN A 184 -9.99 -18.25 2.30
C GLN A 184 -10.70 -16.96 1.90
N ILE A 185 -10.48 -15.86 2.65
CA ILE A 185 -11.05 -14.54 2.31
C ILE A 185 -10.57 -14.08 0.93
N LEU A 186 -9.28 -14.25 0.62
CA LEU A 186 -8.71 -13.91 -0.69
C LEU A 186 -9.37 -14.71 -1.81
N THR A 187 -9.63 -16.00 -1.61
CA THR A 187 -10.31 -16.85 -2.59
C THR A 187 -11.73 -16.35 -2.83
N GLU A 188 -12.51 -16.12 -1.77
CA GLU A 188 -13.88 -15.59 -1.89
C GLU A 188 -13.90 -14.20 -2.56
N LEU A 189 -12.95 -13.34 -2.20
CA LEU A 189 -12.83 -12.00 -2.78
C LEU A 189 -12.51 -12.08 -4.28
N ASN A 190 -11.58 -12.94 -4.68
CA ASN A 190 -11.23 -13.14 -6.09
C ASN A 190 -12.37 -13.77 -6.90
N THR A 191 -13.19 -14.63 -6.28
CA THR A 191 -14.40 -15.18 -6.91
C THR A 191 -15.48 -14.11 -7.07
N ALA A 192 -15.69 -13.27 -6.05
CA ALA A 192 -16.71 -12.22 -6.07
C ALA A 192 -16.31 -11.01 -6.95
N LEU A 193 -15.02 -10.75 -7.07
CA LEU A 193 -14.46 -9.59 -7.77
C LEU A 193 -13.16 -9.97 -8.49
N PRO A 194 -13.25 -10.64 -9.65
CA PRO A 194 -12.05 -11.02 -10.42
C PRO A 194 -11.38 -9.81 -11.09
N THR A 195 -12.17 -8.80 -11.46
CA THR A 195 -11.72 -7.57 -12.12
C THR A 195 -12.44 -6.35 -11.53
N VAL A 196 -11.86 -5.18 -11.73
CA VAL A 196 -12.40 -3.88 -11.31
C VAL A 196 -12.21 -2.86 -12.42
N GLN A 197 -13.06 -1.83 -12.42
CA GLN A 197 -12.88 -0.71 -13.31
C GLN A 197 -11.91 0.30 -12.68
N ILE A 198 -10.88 0.69 -13.43
CA ILE A 198 -9.89 1.67 -12.94
C ILE A 198 -10.29 3.12 -13.23
N VAL A 199 -11.14 3.36 -14.23
CA VAL A 199 -11.61 4.71 -14.57
C VAL A 199 -12.92 4.98 -13.84
N PRO A 200 -12.99 5.96 -12.91
CA PRO A 200 -14.23 6.32 -12.27
C PRO A 200 -15.26 6.85 -13.29
N PRO A 201 -16.56 6.56 -13.11
CA PRO A 201 -17.60 7.10 -13.98
C PRO A 201 -17.71 8.64 -13.84
N ALA A 202 -18.25 9.30 -14.85
CA ALA A 202 -18.42 10.76 -14.83
C ALA A 202 -19.27 11.20 -13.62
N GLY A 203 -18.83 12.25 -12.92
CA GLY A 203 -19.49 12.75 -11.71
C GLY A 203 -19.24 11.90 -10.45
N TRP A 204 -18.46 10.82 -10.53
CA TRP A 204 -18.07 10.06 -9.35
C TRP A 204 -17.17 10.89 -8.43
N GLN A 205 -17.42 10.77 -7.14
CA GLN A 205 -16.61 11.38 -6.08
C GLN A 205 -16.32 10.31 -5.02
N PRO A 206 -15.13 10.33 -4.39
CA PRO A 206 -14.79 9.43 -3.29
C PRO A 206 -15.85 9.44 -2.19
N ARG A 207 -16.03 8.30 -1.51
CA ARG A 207 -17.02 8.17 -0.43
C ARG A 207 -16.87 9.26 0.63
N GLU A 208 -15.65 9.56 1.03
CA GLU A 208 -15.33 10.58 2.04
C GLU A 208 -15.76 11.97 1.61
N ALA A 209 -15.59 12.30 0.32
CA ALA A 209 -16.04 13.58 -0.24
C ALA A 209 -17.57 13.66 -0.27
N ARG A 210 -18.25 12.56 -0.60
CA ARG A 210 -19.72 12.48 -0.58
C ARG A 210 -20.28 12.59 0.84
N GLU A 211 -19.65 11.95 1.82
CA GLU A 211 -20.02 12.02 3.23
C GLU A 211 -19.82 13.43 3.79
N ALA A 212 -18.71 14.09 3.47
CA ALA A 212 -18.46 15.48 3.86
C ALA A 212 -19.48 16.45 3.24
N ALA A 213 -19.82 16.28 1.96
CA ALA A 213 -20.83 17.08 1.28
C ALA A 213 -22.23 16.88 1.89
N ALA A 214 -22.59 15.63 2.23
CA ALA A 214 -23.85 15.32 2.89
C ALA A 214 -23.95 15.91 4.31
N GLN A 215 -22.85 15.93 5.07
CA GLN A 215 -22.80 16.57 6.40
C GLN A 215 -22.96 18.09 6.31
N GLN A 216 -22.38 18.75 5.29
CA GLN A 216 -22.57 20.19 5.06
C GLN A 216 -24.02 20.54 4.67
N GLN A 217 -24.69 19.71 3.86
CA GLN A 217 -26.10 19.93 3.51
C GLN A 217 -27.06 19.74 4.69
N GLN A 218 -26.74 18.87 5.65
CA GLN A 218 -27.54 18.69 6.86
C GLN A 218 -27.32 19.80 7.91
N GLN A 219 -26.20 20.53 7.83
CA GLN A 219 -25.88 21.68 8.68
C GLN A 219 -26.29 23.04 8.09
N ALA A 220 -27.03 23.06 6.99
CA ALA A 220 -27.70 24.26 6.50
C ALA A 220 -29.19 24.29 6.95
N PRO A 221 -29.49 24.66 8.22
CA PRO A 221 -30.86 24.90 8.63
C PRO A 221 -31.35 26.26 8.09
N ALA A 222 -32.42 26.20 7.30
CA ALA A 222 -33.59 27.07 7.45
C ALA A 222 -33.38 28.58 7.64
N ASN A 223 -32.51 29.24 6.87
CA ASN A 223 -32.40 30.70 6.85
C ASN A 223 -33.10 31.38 5.64
N GLU A 224 -34.04 30.68 4.99
CA GLU A 224 -34.85 31.19 3.87
C GLU A 224 -36.37 31.22 4.18
N SER A 225 -36.76 31.33 5.46
CA SER A 225 -38.17 31.50 5.84
C SER A 225 -38.34 32.65 6.83
N ARG A 226 -38.11 33.88 6.38
CA ARG A 226 -38.60 35.08 7.08
C ARG A 226 -38.84 36.24 6.14
#